data_AF-A0AA38HLR0-F1
#
_entry.id   AF-A0AA38HLR0-F1
#
_cell.length_a   1.000
_cell.length_b   1.000
_cell.length_c   1.000
_cell.angle_alpha   90.00
_cell.angle_beta   90.00
_cell.angle_gamma   90.00
#
_symmetry.space_group_name_H-M   'P 1'
#
loop_
_entity.id
_entity.type
_entity.pdbx_description
1 polymer ?
#
loop_
_entity_poly.entity_id
_entity_poly.type
_entity_poly.pdbx_seq_one_letter_code
_entity_poly.pdbx_strand_id
1 'polypeptide(L)'
;MENLYREKTILMLTAATSSTSARTNLLIGRLSFQNASSSELVFSISNQMDEHIAITSDGSLYTVKPMDRETRDVYRLTVLIE
;
A
#
# COMPACT_ATOMS: atom_id res chain seq x y z
N MET A 1 -12.20 3.52 25.44
CA MET A 1 -11.22 3.87 24.40
C MET A 1 -11.14 2.67 23.48
N GLU A 2 -11.94 2.70 22.42
CA GLU A 2 -12.07 1.59 21.47
C GLU A 2 -10.95 1.78 20.45
N ASN A 3 -9.85 1.02 20.60
CA ASN A 3 -8.76 1.05 19.63
C ASN A 3 -9.32 0.59 18.28
N LEU A 4 -9.40 1.54 17.34
CA LEU A 4 -10.00 1.38 16.02
C LEU A 4 -9.03 0.63 15.09
N TYR A 5 -8.68 -0.60 15.44
CA TYR A 5 -7.91 -1.51 14.58
C TYR A 5 -8.76 -1.89 13.36
N ARG A 6 -8.69 -1.08 12.30
CA ARG A 6 -9.40 -1.31 11.03
C ARG A 6 -8.45 -2.04 10.08
N GLU A 7 -8.53 -3.35 10.04
CA GLU A 7 -7.88 -4.13 8.97
C GLU A 7 -8.53 -3.76 7.62
N LYS A 8 -7.73 -3.38 6.62
CA LYS A 8 -8.22 -3.07 5.27
C LYS A 8 -7.40 -3.82 4.23
N THR A 9 -8.04 -4.77 3.55
CA THR A 9 -7.46 -5.48 2.41
C THR A 9 -7.56 -4.62 1.15
N ILE A 10 -6.43 -4.34 0.52
CA ILE A 10 -6.38 -3.59 -0.74
C ILE A 10 -6.01 -4.57 -1.86
N LEU A 11 -6.94 -4.77 -2.78
CA LEU A 11 -6.70 -5.52 -4.01
C LEU A 11 -6.17 -4.55 -5.06
N MET A 12 -4.89 -4.65 -5.36
CA MET A 12 -4.29 -3.87 -6.44
C MET A 12 -4.39 -4.66 -7.74
N LEU A 13 -5.36 -4.31 -8.61
CA LEU A 13 -5.28 -4.65 -10.03
C LEU A 13 -4.47 -3.54 -10.69
N THR A 14 -3.41 -3.92 -11.39
CA THR A 14 -2.53 -3.01 -12.10
C THR A 14 -3.22 -2.47 -13.37
N ALA A 15 -4.19 -1.56 -13.18
CA ALA A 15 -4.96 -0.98 -14.27
C ALA A 15 -4.02 -0.17 -15.18
N ALA A 16 -4.06 -0.50 -16.47
CA ALA A 16 -3.19 -0.01 -17.51
C ALA A 16 -3.16 1.52 -17.59
N THR A 17 -2.08 2.13 -17.10
CA THR A 17 -1.49 3.30 -17.75
C THR A 17 -0.24 2.80 -18.47
N SER A 18 -0.28 2.97 -19.77
CA SER A 18 0.62 2.47 -20.80
C SER A 18 2.09 2.43 -20.33
N SER A 19 2.70 1.25 -20.32
CA SER A 19 4.16 1.03 -20.34
C SER A 19 5.00 1.48 -19.14
N THR A 20 4.54 1.36 -17.89
CA THR A 20 5.48 1.51 -16.75
C THR A 20 6.15 0.19 -16.39
N SER A 21 7.06 -0.24 -17.27
CA SER A 21 7.99 -1.33 -17.02
C SER A 21 8.84 -1.00 -15.79
N ALA A 22 8.80 -1.86 -14.77
CA ALA A 22 9.85 -2.00 -13.76
C ALA A 22 10.25 -0.76 -12.92
N ARG A 23 9.47 0.33 -12.89
CA ARG A 23 9.89 1.53 -12.13
C ARG A 23 9.61 1.42 -10.64
N THR A 24 10.61 1.80 -9.84
CA THR A 24 10.49 2.03 -8.40
C THR A 24 9.92 3.42 -8.13
N ASN A 25 9.42 3.64 -6.92
CA ASN A 25 8.89 4.89 -6.41
C ASN A 25 7.63 5.41 -7.14
N LEU A 26 6.81 4.49 -7.68
CA LEU A 26 5.52 4.85 -8.24
C LEU A 26 4.48 4.93 -7.13
N LEU A 27 3.73 6.03 -7.08
CA LEU A 27 2.57 6.15 -6.20
C LEU A 27 1.48 5.18 -6.65
N ILE A 28 1.12 4.26 -5.76
CA ILE A 28 0.04 3.28 -5.93
C ILE A 28 -1.30 3.92 -5.55
N GLY A 29 -1.30 4.67 -4.45
CA GLY A 29 -2.48 5.30 -3.89
C GLY A 29 -2.20 5.83 -2.49
N ARG A 30 -3.22 6.42 -1.86
CA ARG A 30 -3.13 6.95 -0.50
C ARG A 30 -4.32 6.50 0.33
N LEU A 31 -4.06 6.10 1.57
CA LEU A 31 -5.08 5.78 2.56
C LEU A 31 -5.61 7.08 3.17
N SER A 32 -6.92 7.23 3.17
CA SER A 32 -7.62 8.33 3.85
C SER A 32 -8.67 7.77 4.80
N PHE A 33 -8.81 8.42 5.95
CA PHE A 33 -9.74 8.04 7.01
C PHE A 33 -10.68 9.21 7.26
N GLN A 34 -11.98 8.95 7.32
CA GLN A 34 -12.98 10.00 7.48
C GLN A 34 -12.96 10.61 8.88
N ASN A 35 -12.56 9.84 9.90
CA ASN A 35 -12.64 10.21 11.31
C ASN A 35 -11.28 10.25 12.01
N ALA A 36 -10.17 10.26 11.26
CA ALA A 36 -8.83 10.29 11.83
C ALA A 36 -7.87 11.02 10.89
N SER A 37 -6.99 11.85 11.45
CA SER A 37 -5.95 12.52 10.68
C SER A 37 -4.79 11.56 10.45
N SER A 38 -4.20 11.56 9.25
CA SER A 38 -3.07 10.67 8.95
C SER A 38 -1.84 10.95 9.82
N SER A 39 -1.75 12.13 10.43
CA SER A 39 -0.67 12.50 11.37
C SER A 39 -0.76 11.83 12.74
N GLU A 40 -1.93 11.29 13.10
CA GLU A 40 -2.16 10.60 14.37
C GLU A 40 -2.12 9.08 14.22
N LEU A 41 -1.99 8.58 12.98
CA LEU A 41 -2.07 7.16 12.65
C LEU A 41 -0.69 6.60 12.31
N VAL A 42 -0.37 5.43 12.87
CA VAL A 42 0.83 4.68 12.51
C VAL A 42 0.46 3.59 11.53
N PHE A 43 1.01 3.66 10.32
CA PHE A 43 0.79 2.68 9.26
C PHE A 43 1.89 1.63 9.25
N SER A 44 1.49 0.36 9.20
CA SER A 44 2.42 -0.76 8.97
C SER A 44 1.83 -1.80 8.03
N ILE A 45 2.68 -2.47 7.26
CA ILE A 45 2.25 -3.58 6.40
C ILE A 45 2.51 -4.87 7.18
N SER A 46 1.43 -5.56 7.58
CA SER A 46 1.52 -6.82 8.32
C SER A 46 2.18 -7.93 7.49
N ASN A 47 1.87 -7.97 6.19
CA ASN A 47 2.47 -8.92 5.26
C ASN A 47 3.76 -8.37 4.63
N GLN A 48 4.74 -8.00 5.46
CA GLN A 48 5.96 -7.34 4.99
C GLN A 48 6.91 -8.24 4.16
N MET A 49 6.54 -9.50 3.90
CA MET A 49 7.33 -10.38 3.04
C MET A 49 7.38 -9.89 1.58
N ASP A 50 6.42 -9.04 1.18
CA ASP A 50 6.43 -8.37 -0.11
C ASP A 50 7.18 -7.03 -0.05
N GLU A 51 8.50 -7.09 -0.17
CA GLU A 51 9.41 -5.92 -0.25
C GLU A 51 9.21 -5.05 -1.51
N HIS A 52 8.16 -5.30 -2.30
CA HIS A 52 7.85 -4.56 -3.52
C HIS A 52 7.07 -3.29 -3.25
N ILE A 53 6.39 -3.20 -2.11
CA ILE A 53 5.50 -2.09 -1.76
C ILE A 53 5.84 -1.60 -0.34
N ALA A 54 5.87 -0.29 -0.18
CA ALA A 54 6.06 0.38 1.10
C ALA A 54 4.95 1.40 1.35
N ILE A 55 4.74 1.75 2.62
CA ILE A 55 3.77 2.75 3.08
C ILE A 55 4.48 3.88 3.84
N THR A 56 4.10 5.13 3.61
CA THR A 56 4.60 6.29 4.37
C THR A 56 3.76 6.50 5.62
N SER A 57 4.29 7.31 6.54
CA SER A 57 3.55 7.83 7.69
C SER A 57 2.31 8.66 7.32
N ASP A 58 2.20 9.18 6.09
CA ASP A 58 1.00 9.90 5.63
C ASP A 58 -0.04 8.99 4.95
N GLY A 59 0.19 7.68 4.96
CA GLY A 59 -0.68 6.66 4.38
C GLY A 59 -0.50 6.46 2.87
N SER A 60 0.52 7.04 2.25
CA SER A 60 0.80 6.83 0.81
C SER A 60 1.50 5.50 0.57
N LEU A 61 1.04 4.75 -0.44
CA LEU A 61 1.62 3.48 -0.87
C LEU A 61 2.45 3.69 -2.13
N TYR A 62 3.65 3.11 -2.17
CA TYR A 62 4.55 3.23 -3.32
C TYR A 62 5.30 1.94 -3.61
N THR A 63 5.67 1.77 -4.88
CA THR A 63 6.57 0.69 -5.28
C THR A 63 7.97 0.98 -4.77
N VAL A 64 8.62 0.00 -4.14
CA VAL A 64 10.04 0.07 -3.74
C VAL A 64 10.92 -0.77 -4.66
N LYS A 65 10.33 -1.79 -5.30
CA LYS A 65 10.99 -2.62 -6.32
C LYS A 65 10.20 -2.59 -7.64
N PRO A 66 10.86 -2.89 -8.77
CA PRO A 66 10.20 -3.15 -10.04
C PRO A 66 9.06 -4.15 -9.87
N MET A 67 7.86 -3.83 -10.38
CA MET A 67 6.79 -4.81 -10.49
C MET A 67 6.85 -5.43 -11.88
N ASP A 68 7.04 -6.74 -11.92
CA ASP A 68 6.94 -7.53 -13.14
C ASP A 68 5.63 -8.33 -13.13
N ARG A 69 4.77 -8.04 -14.10
CA ARG A 69 3.47 -8.70 -14.25
C ARG A 69 3.61 -10.13 -14.77
N GLU A 70 4.70 -10.46 -15.44
CA GLU A 70 4.96 -11.83 -15.91
C GLU A 70 5.29 -12.77 -14.74
N THR A 71 5.92 -12.23 -13.69
CA THR A 71 6.20 -12.94 -12.44
C THR A 71 5.02 -12.92 -11.47
N ARG A 72 4.39 -11.75 -11.26
CA ARG A 72 3.21 -11.59 -10.39
C ARG A 72 2.32 -10.45 -10.85
N ASP A 73 1.07 -10.81 -11.18
CA ASP A 73 0.06 -9.83 -11.59
C ASP A 73 -0.75 -9.25 -10.42
N VAL A 74 -0.77 -9.94 -9.27
CA VAL A 74 -1.59 -9.55 -8.11
C VAL A 74 -0.78 -9.52 -6.82
N TYR A 75 -0.88 -8.41 -6.09
CA TYR A 75 -0.29 -8.22 -4.76
C TYR A 75 -1.41 -8.05 -3.74
N ARG A 76 -1.33 -8.79 -2.63
CA ARG A 76 -2.29 -8.71 -1.52
C ARG A 76 -1.57 -8.21 -0.29
N LEU A 77 -1.98 -7.04 0.18
CA LEU A 77 -1.39 -6.37 1.33
C LEU A 77 -2.44 -6.21 2.41
N THR A 78 -2.02 -6.47 3.64
CA THR A 78 -2.77 -6.11 4.85
C THR A 78 -2.05 -4.95 5.52
N VAL A 79 -2.72 -3.80 5.59
CA VAL A 79 -2.21 -2.63 6.32
C VAL A 79 -2.86 -2.59 7.69
N LEU A 80 -2.02 -2.49 8.71
CA LEU A 80 -2.42 -2.24 10.09
C LEU A 80 -2.27 -0.75 10.39
N ILE A 81 -3.17 -0.27 11.23
CA ILE A 81 -3.29 1.13 11.61
C ILE A 81 -3.43 1.14 13.12
N GLU A 82 -2.56 1.91 13.77
CA GLU A 82 -2.55 2.13 15.22
C GLU A 82 -2.74 3.61 15.56
#